data_AF-A0A2E3MY78-F1
#
_entry.id   AF-A0A2E3MY78-F1
#
_cell.length_a   1.000
_cell.length_b   1.000
_cell.length_c   1.000
_cell.angle_alpha   90.00
_cell.angle_beta   90.00
_cell.angle_gamma   90.00
#
_symmetry.space_group_name_H-M   'P 1'
#
loop_
_entity.id
_entity.type
_entity.pdbx_description
1 polymer ?
#
loop_
_entity_poly.entity_id
_entity_poly.type
_entity_poly.pdbx_seq_one_letter_code
_entity_poly.pdbx_strand_id
1 'polypeptide(L)'
;MRTGNPALNEKTFQQFHVPDTSVTMTLDGTVFKTGILLLLVVVAAVFSWGELAGGAPLAIPFLLGGLLGGFVFALVTIFKPAWSPLTAPLYAVFEGAFLGAISLMFNGAYPGIVFQAVVLTFGT
;
A
#
# COMPACT_ATOMS: atom_id res chain seq x y z
N MET A 1 18.24 -45.77 20.86
CA MET A 1 17.40 -46.71 20.07
C MET A 1 16.64 -45.89 19.04
N ARG A 2 16.93 -46.08 17.74
CA ARG A 2 16.29 -45.32 16.64
C ARG A 2 14.90 -45.90 16.43
N THR A 3 13.86 -45.13 16.76
CA THR A 3 12.46 -45.53 16.54
C THR A 3 12.22 -45.71 15.03
N GLY A 4 11.69 -46.86 14.62
CA GLY A 4 11.35 -47.17 13.22
C GLY A 4 10.11 -46.43 12.71
N ASN A 5 9.65 -45.41 13.43
CA ASN A 5 8.48 -44.62 13.07
C ASN A 5 8.88 -43.58 11.99
N PRO A 6 8.33 -43.68 10.76
CA PRO A 6 8.60 -42.74 9.68
C PRO A 6 8.26 -41.28 10.02
N ALA A 7 7.32 -41.07 10.96
CA ALA A 7 6.95 -39.74 11.45
C ALA A 7 8.01 -39.12 12.39
N LEU A 8 8.84 -39.93 13.06
CA LEU A 8 9.86 -39.49 14.03
C LEU A 8 11.29 -39.67 13.49
N ASN A 9 11.47 -39.56 12.18
CA ASN A 9 12.79 -39.63 11.55
C ASN A 9 13.47 -38.25 11.58
N GLU A 10 14.80 -38.25 11.69
CA GLU A 10 15.66 -37.06 11.75
C GLU A 10 15.48 -36.13 10.54
N LYS A 11 15.11 -36.70 9.37
CA LYS A 11 14.76 -35.94 8.17
C LYS A 11 13.52 -35.04 8.37
N THR A 12 12.54 -35.50 9.14
CA THR A 12 11.33 -34.72 9.48
C THR A 12 11.70 -33.54 10.37
N PHE A 13 12.62 -33.73 11.33
CA PHE A 13 13.12 -32.66 12.20
C PHE A 13 14.05 -31.67 11.48
N GLN A 14 14.79 -32.12 10.46
CA GLN A 14 15.55 -31.21 9.58
C GLN A 14 14.64 -30.36 8.68
N GLN A 15 13.45 -30.85 8.32
CA GLN A 15 12.46 -30.05 7.61
C GLN A 15 11.80 -28.99 8.52
N PHE A 16 11.83 -29.20 9.84
CA PHE A 16 11.50 -28.21 10.87
C PHE A 16 12.71 -27.37 11.32
N HIS A 17 13.84 -27.40 10.59
CA HIS A 17 14.85 -26.39 10.74
C HIS A 17 14.21 -25.06 10.31
N VAL A 18 13.67 -24.35 11.30
CA VAL A 18 13.32 -22.93 11.19
C VAL A 18 14.58 -22.29 10.61
N PRO A 19 14.59 -21.88 9.34
CA PRO A 19 15.78 -21.22 8.82
C PRO A 19 16.04 -20.05 9.76
N ASP A 20 17.28 -19.85 10.21
CA ASP A 20 17.66 -18.74 11.11
C ASP A 20 17.26 -17.34 10.53
N THR A 21 16.76 -17.33 9.29
CA THR A 21 16.21 -16.18 8.57
C THR A 21 14.68 -16.26 8.35
N SER A 22 13.92 -17.04 9.12
CA SER A 22 12.46 -16.94 9.11
C SER A 22 12.09 -15.60 9.74
N VAL A 23 12.01 -14.56 8.92
CA VAL A 23 11.34 -13.31 9.25
C VAL A 23 9.87 -13.67 9.47
N THR A 24 9.55 -14.09 10.69
CA THR A 24 8.18 -14.34 11.12
C THR A 24 7.46 -13.01 11.12
N MET A 25 6.21 -13.01 10.66
CA MET A 25 5.41 -11.79 10.62
C MET A 25 5.15 -11.32 12.06
N THR A 26 5.82 -10.24 12.48
CA THR A 26 5.58 -9.61 13.77
C THR A 26 4.45 -8.58 13.64
N LEU A 27 3.65 -8.43 14.68
CA LEU A 27 2.63 -7.36 14.74
C LEU A 27 3.30 -6.00 14.58
N ASP A 28 4.38 -5.75 15.32
CA ASP A 28 5.13 -4.49 15.27
C ASP A 28 5.70 -4.21 13.87
N GLY A 29 6.27 -5.22 13.22
CA GLY A 29 6.81 -5.09 11.86
C GLY A 29 5.71 -4.83 10.83
N THR A 30 4.52 -5.39 11.03
CA THR A 30 3.36 -5.17 10.17
C THR A 30 2.83 -3.75 10.35
N VAL A 31 2.63 -3.30 11.59
CA VAL A 31 2.17 -1.94 11.92
C VAL A 31 3.14 -0.89 11.36
N PHE A 32 4.43 -1.11 11.48
CA PHE A 32 5.43 -0.18 10.95
C PHE A 32 5.40 -0.11 9.41
N LYS A 33 5.32 -1.27 8.73
CA LYS A 33 5.23 -1.32 7.27
C LYS A 33 3.95 -0.70 6.74
N THR A 34 2.80 -0.98 7.34
CA THR A 34 1.52 -0.37 6.93
C THR A 34 1.50 1.12 7.24
N GLY A 35 2.08 1.56 8.36
CA GLY A 35 2.26 2.96 8.70
C GLY A 35 3.11 3.72 7.67
N ILE A 36 4.23 3.16 7.22
CA ILE A 36 5.06 3.74 6.16
C ILE A 36 4.26 3.86 4.85
N LEU A 37 3.55 2.80 4.46
CA LEU A 37 2.75 2.81 3.23
C LEU A 37 1.64 3.87 3.31
N LEU A 38 0.96 3.99 4.44
CA LEU A 38 -0.07 5.01 4.66
C LEU A 38 0.53 6.42 4.57
N LEU A 39 1.67 6.66 5.22
CA LEU A 39 2.38 7.93 5.13
C LEU A 39 2.71 8.27 3.67
N LEU A 40 3.19 7.29 2.91
CA LEU A 40 3.56 7.46 1.51
C LEU A 40 2.35 7.83 0.64
N VAL A 41 1.18 7.21 0.86
CA VAL A 41 -0.10 7.60 0.22
C VAL A 41 -0.43 9.06 0.55
N VAL A 42 -0.38 9.45 1.82
CA VAL A 42 -0.72 10.82 2.26
C VAL A 42 0.20 11.86 1.64
N VAL A 43 1.52 11.60 1.63
CA VAL A 43 2.50 12.50 1.01
C VAL A 43 2.23 12.64 -0.49
N ALA A 44 1.97 11.54 -1.19
CA ALA A 44 1.64 11.57 -2.61
C ALA A 44 0.31 12.32 -2.89
N ALA A 45 -0.68 12.19 -2.02
CA ALA A 45 -1.96 12.92 -2.12
C ALA A 45 -1.78 14.43 -1.93
N VAL A 46 -1.00 14.85 -0.94
CA VAL A 46 -0.69 16.29 -0.71
C VAL A 46 0.14 16.85 -1.86
N PHE A 47 1.14 16.10 -2.34
CA PHE A 47 1.98 16.53 -3.46
C PHE A 47 1.17 16.72 -4.74
N SER A 48 0.36 15.72 -5.11
CA SER A 48 -0.51 15.80 -6.28
C SER A 48 -1.51 16.95 -6.17
N TRP A 49 -2.12 17.19 -5.00
CA TRP A 49 -2.97 18.35 -4.77
C TRP A 49 -2.23 19.67 -5.02
N GLY A 50 -1.00 19.83 -4.54
CA GLY A 50 -0.20 21.05 -4.74
C GLY A 50 0.10 21.32 -6.21
N GLU A 51 0.54 20.30 -6.95
CA GLU A 51 0.84 20.39 -8.38
C GLU A 51 -0.41 20.70 -9.23
N LEU A 52 -1.55 20.11 -8.88
CA LEU A 52 -2.81 20.29 -9.60
C LEU A 52 -3.51 21.62 -9.28
N ALA A 53 -3.29 22.18 -8.08
CA ALA A 53 -3.79 23.51 -7.69
C ALA A 53 -3.15 24.66 -8.50
N GLY A 54 -2.01 24.41 -9.16
CA GLY A 54 -1.31 25.37 -10.02
C GLY A 54 -1.98 25.67 -11.37
N GLY A 55 -3.16 25.12 -11.65
CA GLY A 55 -3.97 25.47 -12.84
C GLY A 55 -3.71 24.61 -14.08
N ALA A 56 -3.12 23.42 -13.94
CA ALA A 56 -2.86 22.56 -15.08
C ALA A 56 -4.12 21.77 -15.52
N PRO A 57 -4.36 21.58 -16.83
CA PRO A 57 -5.36 20.62 -17.35
C PRO A 57 -4.99 19.15 -17.08
N LEU A 58 -4.05 18.92 -16.17
CA LEU A 58 -3.49 17.62 -15.81
C LEU A 58 -4.36 16.84 -14.80
N ALA A 59 -5.48 17.39 -14.34
CA ALA A 59 -6.41 16.70 -13.44
C ALA A 59 -6.91 15.38 -14.03
N ILE A 60 -7.28 15.36 -15.32
CA ILE A 60 -7.75 14.15 -16.00
C ILE A 60 -6.65 13.10 -16.16
N PRO A 61 -5.42 13.41 -16.64
CA PRO A 61 -4.36 12.41 -16.75
C PRO A 61 -3.81 11.95 -15.39
N PHE A 62 -3.82 12.76 -14.33
CA PHE A 62 -3.50 12.28 -12.97
C PHE A 62 -4.57 11.34 -12.43
N LEU A 63 -5.84 11.62 -12.71
CA LEU A 63 -6.96 10.79 -12.24
C LEU A 63 -6.99 9.45 -13.02
N LEU A 64 -6.86 9.47 -14.34
CA LEU A 64 -6.76 8.25 -15.15
C LEU A 64 -5.44 7.51 -14.93
N GLY A 65 -4.32 8.22 -14.81
CA GLY A 65 -3.00 7.63 -14.58
C GLY A 65 -2.84 7.05 -13.17
N GLY A 66 -3.39 7.71 -12.16
CA GLY A 66 -3.48 7.20 -10.79
C GLY A 66 -4.40 6.00 -10.68
N LEU A 67 -5.60 6.06 -11.31
CA LEU A 67 -6.55 4.95 -11.31
C LEU A 67 -6.01 3.73 -12.07
N LEU A 68 -5.53 3.90 -13.29
CA LEU A 68 -4.99 2.79 -14.09
C LEU A 68 -3.67 2.28 -13.51
N GLY A 69 -2.79 3.18 -13.08
CA GLY A 69 -1.52 2.81 -12.44
C GLY A 69 -1.75 2.05 -11.14
N GLY A 70 -2.54 2.61 -10.22
CA GLY A 70 -2.92 1.98 -8.96
C GLY A 70 -3.60 0.63 -9.18
N PHE A 71 -4.58 0.56 -10.09
CA PHE A 71 -5.27 -0.68 -10.41
C PHE A 71 -4.33 -1.77 -10.95
N VAL A 72 -3.41 -1.42 -11.86
CA VAL A 72 -2.43 -2.38 -12.39
C VAL A 72 -1.48 -2.85 -11.29
N PHE A 73 -0.94 -1.97 -10.46
CA PHE A 73 -0.05 -2.36 -9.36
C PHE A 73 -0.78 -3.18 -8.29
N ALA A 74 -2.06 -2.90 -8.03
CA ALA A 74 -2.90 -3.72 -7.15
C ALA A 74 -3.05 -5.14 -7.72
N LEU A 75 -3.42 -5.28 -8.99
CA LEU A 75 -3.54 -6.59 -9.65
C LEU A 75 -2.21 -7.36 -9.62
N VAL A 76 -1.08 -6.70 -9.95
CA VAL A 76 0.24 -7.33 -9.91
C VAL A 76 0.56 -7.83 -8.50
N THR A 77 0.23 -7.04 -7.47
CA THR A 77 0.48 -7.43 -6.07
C THR A 77 -0.40 -8.63 -5.65
N ILE A 78 -1.64 -8.72 -6.13
CA ILE A 78 -2.55 -9.85 -5.86
C ILE A 78 -2.02 -11.13 -6.50
N PHE A 79 -1.60 -11.09 -7.76
CA PHE A 79 -1.11 -12.29 -8.48
C PHE A 79 0.33 -12.67 -8.11
N LYS A 80 1.17 -11.72 -7.67
CA LYS A 80 2.55 -11.95 -7.24
C LYS A 80 2.89 -11.25 -5.91
N PRO A 81 2.44 -11.81 -4.77
CA PRO A 81 2.69 -11.21 -3.45
C PRO A 81 4.18 -11.18 -3.06
N ALA A 82 5.04 -12.01 -3.65
CA ALA A 82 6.49 -11.96 -3.43
C ALA A 82 7.13 -10.63 -3.86
N TRP A 83 6.46 -9.87 -4.75
CA TRP A 83 6.94 -8.58 -5.25
C TRP A 83 6.35 -7.39 -4.48
N SER A 84 5.52 -7.67 -3.46
CA SER A 84 4.91 -6.70 -2.55
C SER A 84 5.89 -5.64 -2.01
N PRO A 85 7.16 -5.94 -1.65
CA PRO A 85 8.08 -4.92 -1.16
C PRO A 85 8.32 -3.76 -2.14
N LEU A 86 8.21 -4.01 -3.45
CA LEU A 86 8.41 -3.01 -4.49
C LEU A 86 7.08 -2.49 -5.05
N THR A 87 6.10 -3.37 -5.22
CA THR A 87 4.81 -3.00 -5.82
C THR A 87 3.93 -2.23 -4.84
N ALA A 88 4.04 -2.46 -3.53
CA ALA A 88 3.22 -1.77 -2.53
C ALA A 88 3.58 -0.27 -2.39
N PRO A 89 4.87 0.15 -2.32
CA PRO A 89 5.21 1.57 -2.35
C PRO A 89 4.79 2.25 -3.66
N LEU A 90 4.99 1.58 -4.80
CA LEU A 90 4.56 2.12 -6.10
C LEU A 90 3.04 2.30 -6.13
N TYR A 91 2.29 1.27 -5.74
CA TYR A 91 0.84 1.33 -5.58
C TYR A 91 0.42 2.53 -4.72
N ALA A 92 1.06 2.71 -3.57
CA ALA A 92 0.77 3.81 -2.65
C ALA A 92 1.01 5.21 -3.28
N VAL A 93 2.04 5.38 -4.12
CA VAL A 93 2.23 6.65 -4.86
C VAL A 93 1.08 6.90 -5.85
N PHE A 94 0.74 5.90 -6.66
CA PHE A 94 -0.31 6.05 -7.68
C PHE A 94 -1.69 6.26 -7.06
N GLU A 95 -2.00 5.54 -5.98
CA GLU A 95 -3.22 5.70 -5.21
C GLU A 95 -3.29 7.09 -4.56
N GLY A 96 -2.19 7.56 -3.95
CA GLY A 96 -2.13 8.91 -3.41
C GLY A 96 -2.34 9.99 -4.47
N ALA A 97 -1.72 9.84 -5.64
CA ALA A 97 -1.92 10.75 -6.78
C ALA A 97 -3.38 10.78 -7.27
N PHE A 98 -4.04 9.62 -7.32
CA PHE A 98 -5.46 9.52 -7.62
C PHE A 98 -6.33 10.24 -6.58
N LEU A 99 -6.05 10.03 -5.29
CA LEU A 99 -6.76 10.67 -4.19
C LEU A 99 -6.56 12.19 -4.18
N GLY A 100 -5.37 12.71 -4.47
CA GLY A 100 -5.19 14.17 -4.57
C GLY A 100 -5.95 14.79 -5.74
N ALA A 101 -5.96 14.12 -6.91
CA ALA A 101 -6.71 14.57 -8.08
C ALA A 101 -8.23 14.58 -7.86
N ILE A 102 -8.78 13.49 -7.28
CA ILE A 102 -10.21 13.41 -7.01
C ILE A 102 -10.63 14.43 -5.95
N SER A 103 -9.78 14.65 -4.96
CA SER A 103 -10.08 15.58 -3.88
C SER A 103 -10.12 17.03 -4.40
N LEU A 104 -9.22 17.42 -5.30
CA LEU A 104 -9.31 18.74 -5.96
C LEU A 104 -10.58 18.90 -6.80
N MET A 105 -11.00 17.86 -7.52
CA MET A 105 -12.24 17.88 -8.29
C MET A 105 -13.45 18.16 -7.38
N PHE A 106 -13.54 17.48 -6.23
CA PHE A 106 -14.58 17.74 -5.25
C PHE A 106 -14.46 19.11 -4.58
N ASN A 107 -13.25 19.60 -4.33
CA ASN A 107 -13.02 20.92 -3.77
C ASN A 107 -13.43 22.05 -4.75
N GLY A 108 -13.32 21.83 -6.06
CA GLY A 108 -13.81 22.76 -7.07
C GLY A 108 -15.34 22.87 -7.12
N ALA A 109 -16.05 21.76 -6.84
CA ALA A 109 -17.51 21.75 -6.76
C ALA A 109 -18.03 22.24 -5.38
N TYR A 110 -17.33 21.87 -4.30
CA TYR A 110 -17.69 22.19 -2.92
C TYR A 110 -16.43 22.58 -2.13
N PRO A 111 -16.11 23.89 -2.05
CA PRO A 111 -14.91 24.36 -1.36
C PRO A 111 -14.87 23.94 0.11
N GLY A 112 -13.78 23.30 0.53
CA GLY A 112 -13.53 22.90 1.92
C GLY A 112 -14.12 21.55 2.34
N ILE A 113 -14.89 20.86 1.49
CA ILE A 113 -15.51 19.58 1.85
C ILE A 113 -14.48 18.48 2.10
N VAL A 114 -13.35 18.53 1.39
CA VAL A 114 -12.31 17.49 1.48
C VAL A 114 -11.70 17.46 2.87
N PHE A 115 -11.33 18.63 3.41
CA PHE A 115 -10.72 18.70 4.73
C PHE A 115 -11.67 18.18 5.81
N GLN A 116 -12.96 18.53 5.71
CA GLN A 116 -14.00 18.02 6.62
C GLN A 116 -14.15 16.49 6.51
N ALA A 117 -14.16 15.94 5.30
CA ALA A 117 -14.27 14.50 5.06
C ALA A 117 -13.07 13.72 5.63
N VAL A 118 -11.86 14.26 5.47
CA VAL A 118 -10.63 13.67 6.03
C VAL A 118 -10.67 13.67 7.55
N VAL A 119 -11.01 14.81 8.17
CA VAL A 119 -11.12 14.92 9.63
C VAL A 119 -12.19 13.97 10.19
N LEU A 120 -13.32 13.81 9.50
CA LEU A 120 -14.34 12.83 9.88
C LEU A 120 -13.81 11.40 9.82
N THR A 121 -13.07 11.05 8.77
CA THR A 121 -12.53 9.69 8.58
C THR A 121 -11.49 9.32 9.64
N PHE A 122 -10.65 10.28 10.06
CA PHE A 122 -9.70 10.06 11.15
C PHE A 122 -10.31 10.22 12.54
N GLY A 123 -11.43 10.93 12.65
CA GLY A 123 -12.12 11.20 13.91
C GLY A 123 -13.11 10.11 14.35
N THR A 124 -13.53 9.23 13.43
CA THR A 124 -14.39 8.05 13.70
C THR A 124 -13.57 6.78 13.77
#